data_AF-A0A940C5Y9-F1
#
_entry.id   AF-A0A940C5Y9-F1
#
_cell.length_a   1.000
_cell.length_b   1.000
_cell.length_c   1.000
_cell.angle_alpha   90.00
_cell.angle_beta   90.00
_cell.angle_gamma   90.00
#
_symmetry.space_group_name_H-M   'P 1'
#
loop_
_entity.id
_entity.type
_entity.pdbx_description
1 polymer ?
#
loop_
_entity_poly.entity_id
_entity_poly.type
_entity_poly.pdbx_seq_one_letter_code
_entity_poly.pdbx_strand_id
1 'polypeptide(L)' 'KSLTEIGSYRGLRHRKGLPVRGQRSTTNARTRKGPKRTIANKKK' A
#
# COMPACT_ATOMS: atom_id res chain seq x y z
N LYS A 1 8.89 -14.38 -4.95
CA LYS A 1 9.11 -12.92 -4.71
C LYS A 1 9.95 -12.84 -3.43
N SER A 2 11.27 -12.94 -3.56
CA SER A 2 12.16 -13.22 -2.43
C SER A 2 12.04 -12.20 -1.28
N LEU A 3 11.85 -10.92 -1.61
CA LEU A 3 11.69 -9.87 -0.61
C LEU A 3 10.43 -10.01 0.27
N THR A 4 9.36 -10.59 -0.26
CA THR A 4 8.10 -10.80 0.48
C THR A 4 8.17 -12.03 1.37
N GLU A 5 8.88 -13.07 0.94
CA GLU A 5 9.12 -14.31 1.70
C GLU A 5 10.06 -14.07 2.89
N ILE A 6 11.10 -13.25 2.72
CA ILE A 6 12.09 -12.92 3.76
C ILE A 6 11.54 -11.96 4.84
N GLY A 7 10.37 -11.34 4.62
CA GLY A 7 9.78 -10.40 5.60
C GLY A 7 10.45 -9.02 5.65
N SER A 8 11.28 -8.68 4.66
CA SER A 8 11.92 -7.36 4.56
C SER A 8 10.91 -6.20 4.52
N TYR A 9 11.32 -5.00 4.96
CA TYR A 9 10.47 -3.79 4.90
C TYR A 9 9.93 -3.53 3.48
N ARG A 10 10.79 -3.67 2.46
CA ARG A 10 10.40 -3.55 1.05
C ARG A 10 9.32 -4.57 0.68
N GLY A 11 9.47 -5.82 1.13
CA GLY A 11 8.49 -6.89 0.94
C GLY A 11 7.13 -6.57 1.57
N LEU A 12 7.12 -6.13 2.82
CA LEU A 12 5.91 -5.73 3.54
C LEU A 12 5.17 -4.59 2.85
N ARG A 13 5.91 -3.57 2.38
CA ARG A 13 5.35 -2.44 1.63
C ARG A 13 4.80 -2.88 0.28
N HIS A 14 5.49 -3.79 -0.42
CA HIS A 14 5.00 -4.39 -1.66
C HIS A 14 3.69 -5.16 -1.46
N ARG A 15 3.59 -5.96 -0.39
CA ARG A 15 2.37 -6.72 -0.03
C ARG A 15 1.19 -5.80 0.29
N LYS A 16 1.44 -4.70 1.00
CA LYS A 16 0.43 -3.70 1.37
C LYS A 16 0.07 -2.72 0.25
N GLY A 17 0.64 -2.85 -0.95
CA GLY A 17 0.39 -1.91 -2.05
C GLY A 17 0.87 -0.48 -1.76
N LEU A 18 1.95 -0.35 -0.98
CA LEU A 18 2.52 0.95 -0.60
C LEU A 18 3.80 1.25 -1.40
N PRO A 19 4.19 2.53 -1.52
CA PRO A 19 5.47 2.91 -2.11
C PRO A 19 6.64 2.33 -1.31
N VAL A 20 7.68 1.87 -2.02
CA VAL A 20 8.82 1.16 -1.40
C VAL A 20 10.12 1.95 -1.34
N ARG A 21 10.27 2.99 -2.18
CA ARG A 21 11.50 3.79 -2.32
C ARG A 21 11.54 5.02 -1.38
N GLY A 22 11.06 4.87 -0.13
CA GLY A 22 11.04 5.97 0.85
C GLY A 22 10.05 7.11 0.55
N GLN A 23 9.15 6.93 -0.43
CA GLN A 23 8.16 7.95 -0.77
C GLN A 23 7.09 8.12 0.31
N ARG A 24 6.58 9.36 0.44
CA ARG A 24 5.46 9.70 1.32
C ARG A 24 4.19 8.98 0.88
N SER A 25 3.41 8.46 1.84
CA SER A 25 2.20 7.69 1.55
C SER A 25 0.90 8.41 1.89
N THR A 26 0.96 9.56 2.56
CA THR A 26 -0.20 10.26 3.13
C THR A 26 -1.03 10.97 2.06
N THR A 27 -0.39 11.78 1.21
CA THR A 27 -1.07 12.60 0.19
C THR A 27 -0.97 12.01 -1.22
N ASN A 28 0.23 11.80 -1.76
CA ASN A 28 0.45 11.51 -3.20
C ASN A 28 0.98 10.09 -3.47
N ALA A 29 0.19 9.06 -3.15
CA ALA A 29 0.59 7.65 -3.36
C ALA A 29 -0.44 6.83 -4.14
N ARG A 30 -1.31 7.49 -4.92
CA ARG A 30 -2.50 6.88 -5.51
C ARG A 30 -2.17 5.83 -6.57
N THR A 31 -1.13 6.07 -7.38
CA THR A 31 -0.67 5.13 -8.40
C THR A 31 -0.33 3.75 -7.83
N ARG A 32 0.22 3.71 -6.60
CA ARG A 32 0.59 2.45 -5.96
C ARG A 32 -0.52 1.86 -5.09
N LYS A 33 -1.26 2.71 -4.37
CA LYS A 33 -2.37 2.32 -3.47
C LYS A 33 -3.63 1.89 -4.21
N GLY A 34 -3.81 2.36 -5.45
CA GLY A 34 -5.06 2.22 -6.19
C GLY A 34 -6.14 3.22 -5.74
N PRO A 35 -7.26 3.27 -6.47
CA PRO A 35 -8.36 4.19 -6.20
C PRO A 35 -8.87 4.05 -4.76
N LYS A 36 -9.41 5.14 -4.19
CA LYS A 36 -9.98 5.13 -2.84
C LYS A 36 -11.17 4.16 -2.85
N ARG A 37 -11.02 3.01 -2.17
CA ARG A 37 -12.15 2.13 -1.89
C ARG A 37 -13.10 2.90 -0.98
N THR A 38 -14.16 3.44 -1.55
CA THR A 38 -15.31 3.92 -0.79
C THR A 38 -15.94 2.70 -0.13
N ILE A 39 -15.98 2.67 1.20
CA ILE A 39 -16.79 1.69 1.92
C ILE A 39 -18.23 2.20 1.75
N ALA A 40 -18.84 1.95 0.60
CA ALA A 40 -20.28 2.03 0.47
C ALA A 40 -20.86 1.00 1.46
N ASN A 41 -21.78 1.43 2.32
CA ASN A 41 -22.42 0.67 3.42
C ASN A 41 -21.75 0.72 4.81
N LYS A 42 -21.25 1.87 5.27
CA LYS A 42 -21.46 2.18 6.70
C LYS A 42 -22.87 2.74 6.84
N LYS A 43 -23.83 1.88 7.22
CA LYS A 43 -25.15 2.34 7.67
C LYS A 43 -24.93 3.37 8.79
N LYS A 44 -25.73 4.43 8.74
CA LYS A 44 -25.80 5.50 9.75
C LYS A 44 -26.12 4.91 11.12
#